data_AF-A0A1L5PAU6-F1
#
_entry.id   AF-A0A1L5PAU6-F1
#
_cell.length_a   1.000
_cell.length_b   1.000
_cell.length_c   1.000
_cell.angle_alpha   90.00
_cell.angle_beta   90.00
_cell.angle_gamma   90.00
#
_symmetry.space_group_name_H-M   'P 1'
#
loop_
_entity.id
_entity.type
_entity.pdbx_description
1 polymer ?
#
loop_
_entity_poly.entity_id
_entity_poly.type
_entity_poly.pdbx_seq_one_letter_code
_entity_poly.pdbx_strand_id
1 'polypeptide(L)' 'MDQSAADMVSKVCIEILPPEREDTCTPDAAICPCCRKLRPASSMDDDGCGICDECLAP' A
#
# COMPACT_ATOMS: atom_id res chain seq x y z
N MET A 1 43.25 -5.74 -17.39
CA MET A 1 41.90 -6.06 -17.89
C MET A 1 41.08 -6.51 -16.71
N ASP A 2 40.28 -5.60 -16.15
CA ASP A 2 39.11 -5.92 -15.32
C ASP A 2 38.20 -4.71 -15.44
N GLN A 3 37.30 -4.77 -16.42
CA GLN A 3 36.36 -3.69 -16.72
C GLN A 3 35.18 -3.94 -15.80
N SER A 4 35.21 -3.31 -14.62
CA SER A 4 34.22 -3.46 -13.57
C SER A 4 32.81 -3.33 -14.15
N ALA A 5 32.07 -4.43 -14.22
CA ALA A 5 30.68 -4.50 -14.69
C ALA A 5 29.70 -3.60 -13.89
N ALA A 6 30.19 -2.92 -12.85
CA ALA A 6 29.47 -1.94 -12.05
C ALA A 6 29.34 -0.56 -12.72
N ASP A 7 30.12 -0.25 -13.77
CA ASP A 7 30.19 1.08 -14.39
C ASP A 7 29.25 1.26 -15.62
N MET A 8 28.44 0.26 -15.97
CA MET A 8 27.56 0.31 -17.15
C MET A 8 26.06 0.28 -16.83
N VAL A 9 25.67 0.65 -15.62
CA VAL A 9 24.29 1.06 -15.37
C VAL A 9 24.28 2.57 -15.26
N SER A 10 24.21 3.26 -16.40
CA SER A 10 23.82 4.66 -16.43
C SER A 10 22.62 4.80 -15.51
N LYS A 11 22.76 5.58 -14.43
CA LYS A 11 21.76 5.72 -13.38
C LYS A 11 20.54 6.41 -13.97
N VAL A 12 19.66 5.64 -14.60
CA VAL A 12 18.39 6.13 -15.13
C VAL A 12 17.55 6.51 -13.93
N CYS A 13 17.46 7.81 -13.67
CA CYS A 13 16.56 8.35 -12.67
C CYS A 13 15.13 8.21 -13.21
N ILE A 14 14.32 7.40 -12.54
CA ILE A 14 12.88 7.28 -12.82
C ILE A 14 12.15 8.15 -11.81
N GLU A 15 11.28 9.03 -12.29
CA GLU A 15 10.37 9.80 -11.45
C GLU A 15 9.12 8.95 -11.17
N ILE A 16 8.81 8.76 -9.88
CA ILE A 16 7.59 8.06 -9.44
C ILE A 16 6.53 9.12 -9.16
N LEU A 17 5.56 9.26 -10.07
CA LEU A 17 4.43 10.16 -9.88
C LEU A 17 3.39 9.51 -8.95
N PRO A 18 2.84 10.22 -7.96
CA PRO A 18 1.70 9.73 -7.20
C PRO A 18 0.47 9.60 -8.12
N PRO A 19 -0.42 8.63 -7.89
CA PRO A 19 -1.68 8.54 -8.64
C PRO A 19 -2.52 9.80 -8.43
N GLU A 20 -3.34 10.14 -9.43
CA GLU A 20 -4.31 11.22 -9.33
C GLU A 20 -5.21 10.97 -8.11
N ARG A 21 -5.17 11.88 -7.14
CA ARG A 21 -5.97 11.78 -5.94
C ARG A 21 -7.38 12.22 -6.31
N GLU A 22 -8.33 11.30 -6.35
CA GLU A 22 -9.73 11.70 -6.35
C GLU A 22 -10.04 12.28 -4.96
N ASP A 23 -10.41 13.57 -4.90
CA ASP A 23 -10.76 14.30 -3.66
C ASP A 23 -12.02 13.75 -2.97
N THR A 24 -12.54 12.60 -3.40
CA THR A 24 -13.56 11.79 -2.70
C THR A 24 -12.90 10.92 -1.63
N CYS A 25 -12.06 11.55 -0.81
CA CYS A 25 -11.36 10.89 0.29
C CYS A 25 -12.33 10.61 1.44
N THR A 26 -13.16 9.58 1.28
CA THR A 26 -13.69 8.72 2.37
C THR A 26 -14.29 7.45 1.75
N PRO A 27 -13.53 6.35 1.63
CA PRO A 27 -14.16 5.05 1.80
C PRO A 27 -14.38 4.94 3.31
N ASP A 28 -15.46 5.55 3.81
CA ASP A 28 -15.88 5.45 5.22
C ASP A 28 -15.98 3.98 5.65
N ALA A 29 -16.05 3.06 4.68
CA ALA A 29 -15.82 1.66 4.84
C ALA A 29 -14.83 1.06 3.83
N ALA A 30 -14.03 0.09 4.28
CA ALA A 30 -13.13 -0.72 3.50
C ALA A 30 -13.39 -2.23 3.74
N ILE A 31 -12.98 -3.07 2.79
CA ILE A 31 -13.26 -4.51 2.82
C ILE A 31 -12.10 -5.22 3.49
N CYS A 32 -12.37 -5.93 4.58
CA CYS A 32 -11.36 -6.75 5.24
C CYS A 32 -10.93 -7.93 4.34
N PRO A 33 -9.64 -8.15 4.06
CA PRO A 33 -9.18 -9.23 3.19
C PRO A 33 -9.35 -10.62 3.83
N CYS A 34 -9.45 -10.70 5.16
CA CYS A 34 -9.63 -11.95 5.89
C CYS A 34 -11.07 -12.49 5.77
N CYS A 35 -12.07 -11.70 6.16
CA CYS A 35 -13.47 -12.13 6.18
C CYS A 35 -14.32 -11.61 5.01
N ARG A 36 -13.74 -10.76 4.14
CA ARG A 36 -14.38 -10.10 2.98
C ARG A 36 -15.64 -9.29 3.34
N LYS A 37 -15.77 -8.88 4.59
CA LYS A 37 -16.85 -8.00 5.05
C LYS A 37 -16.45 -6.55 4.86
N LEU A 38 -17.40 -5.74 4.44
CA LEU A 38 -17.28 -4.28 4.43
C LEU A 38 -17.33 -3.77 5.87
N ARG A 39 -16.35 -2.98 6.27
CA ARG A 39 -16.15 -2.51 7.64
C ARG A 39 -15.75 -1.05 7.65
N PRO A 40 -16.21 -0.24 8.62
CA PRO A 40 -15.80 1.14 8.70
C PRO A 40 -14.28 1.26 8.85
N ALA A 41 -13.69 2.31 8.29
CA ALA A 41 -12.24 2.55 8.36
C ALA A 41 -11.74 2.58 9.82
N SER A 42 -12.55 3.09 10.76
CA SER A 42 -12.26 3.11 12.20
C SER A 42 -12.23 1.73 12.88
N SER A 43 -12.63 0.66 12.19
CA SER A 43 -12.59 -0.72 12.67
C SER A 43 -11.56 -1.59 11.94
N MET A 44 -10.66 -0.93 11.19
CA MET A 44 -9.52 -1.55 10.53
C MET A 44 -8.26 -1.28 11.34
N ASP A 45 -7.26 -2.15 11.16
CA ASP A 45 -5.96 -2.00 11.80
C ASP A 45 -5.22 -0.72 11.39
N ASP A 46 -4.48 -0.17 12.36
CA ASP A 46 -3.60 0.99 12.15
C ASP A 46 -2.27 0.61 11.47
N ASP A 47 -1.95 -0.69 11.39
CA ASP A 47 -0.77 -1.20 10.68
C ASP A 47 -0.88 -1.03 9.15
N GLY A 48 -2.05 -0.62 8.65
CA GLY A 48 -2.32 -0.35 7.24
C GLY A 48 -2.48 -1.62 6.39
N CYS A 49 -2.67 -2.77 7.02
CA CYS A 49 -2.94 -4.04 6.33
C CYS A 49 -4.39 -4.13 5.84
N GLY A 50 -5.30 -3.38 6.47
CA GLY A 50 -6.72 -3.36 6.14
C GLY A 50 -7.47 -4.59 6.65
N ILE A 51 -7.06 -5.21 7.73
CA ILE A 51 -7.75 -6.27 8.47
C ILE A 51 -8.62 -5.64 9.56
N CYS A 52 -9.82 -6.19 9.78
CA CYS A 52 -10.69 -5.69 10.84
C CYS A 52 -10.32 -6.24 12.23
N ASP A 53 -10.60 -5.46 13.29
CA ASP A 53 -10.32 -5.82 14.69
C ASP A 53 -10.83 -7.21 15.09
N GLU A 54 -12.01 -7.62 14.60
CA GLU A 54 -12.58 -8.95 14.86
C GLU A 54 -11.73 -10.11 14.34
N CYS A 55 -10.98 -9.90 13.26
CA CYS A 55 -10.09 -10.93 12.71
C CYS A 55 -8.71 -10.92 13.36
N LEU A 56 -8.38 -9.85 14.09
CA LEU A 56 -7.15 -9.71 14.86
C LEU A 56 -7.33 -10.14 16.32
N ALA A 57 -8.56 -10.15 16.82
CA ALA A 57 -8.90 -10.73 18.10
C ALA A 57 -8.50 -12.23 18.13
N PRO A 58 -7.93 -12.72 19.24
CA PRO A 58 -7.48 -14.11 19.39
C PRO A 58 -8.62 -15.14 19.38
#